data_AF-A0A392QZ98-F1
#
_entry.id   AF-A0A392QZ98-F1
#
_cell.length_a   1.000
_cell.length_b   1.000
_cell.length_c   1.000
_cell.angle_alpha   90.00
_cell.angle_beta   90.00
_cell.angle_gamma   90.00
#
_symmetry.space_group_name_H-M   'P 1'
#
loop_
_entity.id
_entity.type
_entity.pdbx_description
1 polymer ?
#
loop_
_entity_poly.entity_id
_entity_poly.type
_entity_poly.pdbx_seq_one_letter_code
_entity_poly.pdbx_strand_id
1 'polypeptide(L)'
;MQGTQLKMSTTYHPESDGQTEVVSRCLETYLRCKTPFEIVYGRLPPVLTRWLQGETKVEAVQRDLVDRDEAIRQLKAQLMRAQEKMKSQDDKKRTDRSFMVGKWVFVKLSAHRQ
;
A
#
# COMPACT_ATOMS: atom_id res chain seq x y z
N MET A 1 6.11 -25.91 19.35
CA MET A 1 6.21 -24.92 18.26
C MET A 1 6.28 -25.68 16.96
N GLN A 2 5.27 -25.57 16.08
CA GLN A 2 5.31 -26.22 14.76
C GLN A 2 6.37 -25.51 13.92
N GLY A 3 7.50 -26.20 13.69
CA GLY A 3 8.59 -25.70 12.86
C GLY A 3 8.19 -25.73 11.40
N THR A 4 8.29 -24.60 10.72
CA THR A 4 8.15 -24.50 9.27
C THR A 4 9.39 -25.10 8.61
N GLN A 5 9.22 -26.13 7.77
CA GLN A 5 10.32 -26.65 6.95
C GLN A 5 10.47 -25.78 5.70
N LEU A 6 11.61 -25.09 5.59
CA LEU A 6 11.98 -24.31 4.43
C LEU A 6 12.45 -25.24 3.30
N LYS A 7 11.78 -25.17 2.14
CA LYS A 7 12.25 -25.78 0.90
C LYS A 7 12.87 -24.68 0.03
N MET A 8 14.18 -24.77 -0.22
CA MET A 8 14.90 -23.79 -1.04
C MET A 8 14.89 -24.26 -2.50
N SER A 9 14.43 -23.41 -3.42
CA SER A 9 14.58 -23.61 -4.87
C SER A 9 15.86 -22.94 -5.38
N THR A 10 16.46 -23.47 -6.44
CA THR A 10 17.60 -22.85 -7.14
C THR A 10 17.18 -21.53 -7.79
N THR A 11 18.11 -20.58 -7.97
CA THR A 11 17.86 -19.18 -8.36
C THR A 11 17.08 -18.94 -9.66
N TYR A 12 16.83 -19.97 -10.48
CA TYR A 12 15.91 -19.92 -11.62
C TYR A 12 15.29 -21.30 -11.82
N HIS A 13 14.10 -21.53 -11.27
CA HIS A 13 13.31 -22.73 -11.53
C HIS A 13 11.95 -22.31 -12.12
N PRO A 14 11.80 -22.34 -13.46
CA PRO A 14 10.68 -21.71 -14.16
C PRO A 14 9.30 -22.23 -13.73
N GLU A 15 9.18 -23.47 -13.25
CA GLU A 15 7.91 -23.99 -12.74
C GLU A 15 7.51 -23.39 -11.39
N SER A 16 8.46 -23.22 -10.47
CA SER A 16 8.21 -22.64 -9.13
C SER A 16 8.17 -21.11 -9.16
N ASP A 17 9.07 -20.50 -9.93
CA ASP A 17 9.13 -19.05 -10.10
C ASP A 17 7.92 -18.57 -10.90
N GLY A 18 7.50 -19.31 -11.93
CA GLY A 18 6.28 -19.00 -12.69
C GLY A 18 5.00 -19.08 -11.84
N GLN A 19 4.88 -20.06 -10.94
CA GLN A 19 3.78 -20.10 -9.97
C GLN A 19 3.81 -18.89 -9.02
N THR A 20 4.99 -18.54 -8.54
CA THR A 20 5.20 -17.37 -7.66
C THR A 20 4.84 -16.06 -8.37
N GLU A 21 5.24 -15.90 -9.63
CA GLU A 21 4.89 -14.74 -10.47
C GLU A 21 3.38 -14.64 -10.74
N VAL A 22 2.72 -15.76 -11.01
CA VAL A 22 1.26 -15.81 -11.18
C VAL A 22 0.55 -15.39 -9.89
N VAL A 23 0.97 -15.93 -8.74
CA VAL A 23 0.38 -15.57 -7.44
C VAL A 23 0.64 -14.11 -7.11
N SER A 24 1.86 -13.59 -7.35
CA SER A 24 2.19 -12.19 -7.12
C SER A 24 1.32 -11.26 -7.97
N ARG A 25 1.13 -11.59 -9.26
CA ARG A 25 0.25 -10.82 -10.16
C ARG A 25 -1.23 -10.87 -9.72
N CYS A 26 -1.71 -12.03 -9.31
CA CYS A 26 -3.07 -12.17 -8.75
C CYS A 26 -3.24 -11.35 -7.47
N LEU A 27 -2.24 -11.38 -6.58
CA LEU A 27 -2.23 -10.61 -5.35
C LEU A 27 -2.24 -9.11 -5.62
N GLU A 28 -1.39 -8.62 -6.53
CA GLU A 28 -1.40 -7.21 -6.95
C GLU A 28 -2.76 -6.77 -7.49
N THR A 29 -3.37 -7.61 -8.34
CA THR A 29 -4.70 -7.33 -8.91
C THR A 29 -5.77 -7.28 -7.81
N TYR A 30 -5.73 -8.23 -6.87
CA TYR A 30 -6.63 -8.26 -5.72
C TYR A 30 -6.48 -7.01 -4.84
N LEU A 31 -5.24 -6.62 -4.53
CA LEU A 31 -4.93 -5.47 -3.68
C LEU A 31 -5.36 -4.14 -4.30
N ARG A 32 -5.29 -3.99 -5.64
CA ARG A 32 -5.71 -2.76 -6.34
C ARG A 32 -7.19 -2.42 -6.15
N CYS A 33 -8.05 -3.42 -5.94
CA CYS A 33 -9.49 -3.23 -5.81
C CYS A 33 -9.95 -3.15 -4.34
N LYS A 34 -9.03 -3.09 -3.37
CA LYS A 34 -9.33 -3.19 -1.93
C LYS A 34 -8.71 -2.05 -1.14
N THR A 35 -9.40 -1.63 -0.08
CA THR A 35 -8.82 -0.67 0.88
C THR A 35 -7.83 -1.38 1.81
N PRO A 36 -6.79 -0.69 2.32
CA PRO A 36 -5.90 -1.26 3.34
C PRO A 36 -6.65 -1.79 4.57
N PHE A 37 -7.76 -1.15 4.94
CA PHE A 37 -8.62 -1.61 6.04
C PHE A 37 -9.24 -2.98 5.75
N GLU A 38 -9.83 -3.17 4.57
CA GLU A 38 -10.41 -4.47 4.20
C GLU A 38 -9.37 -5.59 4.17
N ILE A 39 -8.17 -5.30 3.68
CA ILE A 39 -7.08 -6.27 3.59
C ILE A 39 -6.67 -6.74 4.99
N VAL A 40 -6.53 -5.80 5.94
CA VAL A 40 -6.07 -6.12 7.30
C VAL A 40 -7.17 -6.77 8.14
N TYR A 41 -8.42 -6.33 8.00
CA TYR A 41 -9.51 -6.72 8.91
C TYR A 41 -10.57 -7.63 8.30
N GLY A 42 -10.48 -7.96 7.00
CA GLY A 42 -11.40 -8.87 6.33
C GLY A 42 -12.85 -8.38 6.22
N ARG A 43 -13.11 -7.10 6.49
CA ARG A 43 -14.46 -6.49 6.48
C ARG A 43 -14.41 -5.08 5.90
N LEU A 44 -15.56 -4.60 5.44
CA LEU A 44 -15.68 -3.22 4.95
C LEU A 44 -15.39 -2.23 6.09
N PRO A 45 -14.72 -1.09 5.79
CA PRO A 45 -14.54 -0.03 6.77
C PRO A 45 -15.90 0.48 7.28
N PRO A 46 -16.03 0.74 8.59
CA PRO A 46 -17.24 1.36 9.14
C PRO A 46 -17.55 2.67 8.41
N VAL A 47 -18.80 2.86 8.01
CA VAL A 47 -19.23 4.10 7.37
C VAL A 47 -19.17 5.21 8.43
N LEU A 48 -18.36 6.24 8.18
CA LEU A 48 -18.36 7.45 8.97
C LEU A 48 -19.54 8.30 8.50
N THR A 49 -20.66 8.24 9.22
CA THR A 49 -21.81 9.11 8.96
C THR A 49 -21.39 10.56 9.18
N ARG A 50 -21.50 11.39 8.14
CA ARG A 50 -21.21 12.82 8.26
C ARG A 50 -22.33 13.45 9.07
N TRP A 51 -21.98 13.98 10.24
CA TRP A 51 -22.88 14.77 11.05
C TRP A 51 -23.22 16.09 10.34
N LEU A 52 -24.48 16.53 10.41
CA LEU A 52 -24.93 17.81 9.87
C LEU A 52 -25.19 18.83 10.99
N GLN A 53 -24.83 20.09 10.73
CA GLN A 53 -24.99 21.16 11.69
C GLN A 53 -26.45 21.31 12.13
N GLY A 54 -26.72 21.09 13.42
CA GLY A 54 -28.06 21.18 14.01
C GLY A 54 -28.71 19.85 14.38
N GLU A 55 -28.07 18.69 14.13
CA GLU A 55 -28.62 17.39 14.54
C GLU A 55 -28.55 17.14 16.06
N THR A 56 -27.61 17.78 16.77
CA THR A 56 -27.52 17.70 18.23
C THR A 56 -28.09 18.95 18.89
N LYS A 57 -28.90 18.76 19.94
CA LYS A 57 -29.41 19.85 20.79
C LYS A 57 -28.42 20.24 21.90
N VAL A 58 -27.31 19.51 22.03
CA VAL A 58 -26.31 19.71 23.09
C VAL A 58 -25.12 20.45 22.53
N GLU A 59 -24.90 21.69 22.98
CA GLU A 59 -23.82 22.56 22.48
C GLU A 59 -22.41 22.02 22.73
N ALA A 60 -22.17 21.30 23.82
CA ALA A 60 -20.87 20.68 24.06
C ALA A 60 -20.54 19.66 22.96
N VAL A 61 -21.51 18.80 22.64
CA VAL A 61 -21.37 17.80 21.56
C VAL A 61 -21.21 18.47 20.20
N GLN A 62 -21.90 19.58 19.95
CA GLN A 62 -21.73 20.38 18.73
C GLN A 62 -20.27 20.81 18.53
N ARG A 63 -19.65 21.37 19.57
CA ARG A 63 -18.27 21.87 19.51
C ARG A 63 -17.29 20.72 19.26
N ASP A 64 -17.45 19.62 19.99
CA ASP A 64 -16.58 18.45 19.83
C ASP A 64 -16.65 17.86 18.41
N LEU A 65 -17.84 17.84 17.79
CA LEU A 65 -18.02 17.35 16.42
C LEU A 65 -17.36 18.26 15.39
N VAL A 66 -17.44 19.58 15.56
CA VAL A 66 -16.77 20.56 14.69
C VAL A 66 -15.25 20.43 14.81
N ASP A 67 -14.72 20.35 16.03
CA ASP A 67 -13.29 20.20 16.28
C ASP A 67 -12.75 18.89 15.70
N ARG A 68 -13.53 17.80 15.82
CA ARG A 68 -13.21 16.50 15.20
C ARG A 68 -13.14 16.61 13.68
N ASP A 69 -14.11 17.24 13.04
CA ASP A 69 -14.14 17.37 11.57
C ASP A 69 -12.95 18.19 11.07
N GLU A 70 -12.59 19.25 11.79
CA GLU A 70 -11.41 20.06 11.51
C GLU A 70 -10.11 19.24 11.67
N ALA A 71 -9.99 18.46 12.75
CA ALA A 71 -8.85 17.56 12.95
C ALA A 71 -8.74 16.50 11.83
N ILE A 72 -9.85 15.88 11.42
CA ILE A 72 -9.88 14.93 10.31
C ILE A 72 -9.45 15.61 9.00
N ARG A 73 -9.92 16.83 8.75
CA ARG A 73 -9.55 17.61 7.55
C ARG A 73 -8.04 17.87 7.51
N GLN A 74 -7.47 18.31 8.62
CA GLN A 74 -6.03 18.55 8.75
C GLN A 74 -5.23 17.26 8.55
N LEU A 75 -5.63 16.17 9.20
CA LEU A 75 -4.95 14.88 9.09
C LEU A 75 -4.93 14.37 7.63
N LYS A 76 -6.06 14.45 6.93
CA LYS A 76 -6.13 14.09 5.50
C LYS A 76 -5.15 14.92 4.65
N ALA A 77 -5.10 16.22 4.88
CA ALA A 77 -4.19 17.10 4.15
C ALA A 77 -2.71 16.76 4.41
N GLN A 78 -2.35 16.45 5.67
CA GLN A 78 -0.98 16.07 6.02
C GLN A 78 -0.59 14.71 5.43
N LEU A 79 -1.51 13.73 5.47
CA LEU A 79 -1.28 12.41 4.87
C LEU A 79 -1.05 12.50 3.36
N MET A 80 -1.86 13.29 2.65
CA MET A 80 -1.68 13.52 1.21
C MET A 80 -0.29 14.11 0.91
N ARG A 81 0.11 15.16 1.64
CA ARG A 81 1.44 15.77 1.48
C ARG A 81 2.57 14.78 1.79
N ALA A 82 2.42 13.95 2.81
CA ALA A 82 3.40 12.93 3.16
C ALA A 82 3.55 11.89 2.03
N GLN A 83 2.44 11.41 1.47
CA GLN A 83 2.43 10.47 0.34
C GLN A 83 3.07 11.08 -0.92
N GLU A 84 2.73 12.32 -1.26
CA GLU A 84 3.34 13.04 -2.37
C GLU A 84 4.85 13.21 -2.18
N LYS A 85 5.28 13.56 -0.96
CA LYS A 85 6.71 13.66 -0.63
C LYS A 85 7.42 12.32 -0.76
N MET A 86 6.84 11.24 -0.25
CA MET A 86 7.40 9.89 -0.39
C MET A 86 7.57 9.52 -1.87
N LYS A 87 6.52 9.72 -2.67
CA LYS A 87 6.54 9.48 -4.11
C LYS A 87 7.61 10.30 -4.81
N SER A 88 7.65 11.61 -4.55
CA SER A 88 8.65 12.51 -5.14
C SER A 88 10.09 12.10 -4.80
N GLN A 89 10.35 11.64 -3.58
CA GLN A 89 11.70 11.20 -3.18
C GLN A 89 12.09 9.87 -3.83
N ASP A 90 11.15 8.95 -4.00
CA ASP A 90 11.41 7.68 -4.66
C ASP A 90 11.61 7.86 -6.18
N ASP A 91 10.74 8.65 -6.81
CA ASP A 91 10.78 8.92 -8.25
C ASP A 91 12.08 9.65 -8.67
N LYS A 92 12.69 10.48 -7.81
CA LYS A 92 14.02 11.08 -8.06
C LYS A 92 15.12 10.06 -8.33
N LYS A 93 15.02 8.86 -7.75
CA LYS A 93 16.00 7.78 -7.94
C LYS A 93 15.65 6.86 -9.10
N ARG A 94 14.42 6.94 -9.61
CA ARG A 94 13.99 6.18 -10.78
C ARG A 94 14.49 6.89 -12.03
N THR A 95 15.20 6.15 -12.86
CA THR A 95 15.62 6.63 -14.18
C THR A 95 14.89 5.77 -15.20
N ASP A 96 14.18 6.41 -16.13
CA ASP A 96 13.64 5.68 -17.27
C ASP A 96 14.80 5.16 -18.12
N ARG A 97 14.78 3.87 -18.44
CA ARG A 97 15.86 3.20 -19.17
C ARG A 97 15.28 2.46 -20.36
N SER A 98 15.56 2.96 -21.55
CA SER A 98 15.29 2.27 -22.80
C SER A 98 16.54 1.53 -23.29
N PHE A 99 16.34 0.29 -23.75
CA PHE A 99 17.41 -0.55 -24.27
C PHE A 99 17.06 -0.99 -25.69
N MET A 100 18.05 -0.94 -26.59
CA MET A 100 17.91 -1.47 -27.94
C MET A 100 18.21 -2.97 -27.96
N VAL A 101 17.47 -3.70 -28.79
CA VAL A 101 17.71 -5.14 -29.02
C VAL A 101 19.15 -5.34 -29.50
N GLY A 102 19.88 -6.26 -28.86
CA GLY A 102 21.30 -6.55 -29.14
C GLY A 102 22.32 -5.82 -28.27
N LYS A 103 21.89 -4.90 -27.38
CA LYS A 103 22.79 -4.20 -26.45
C LYS A 103 23.01 -5.00 -25.16
N TRP A 104 24.28 -5.21 -24.79
CA TRP A 104 24.64 -5.86 -23.52
C TRP A 104 24.34 -4.95 -22.31
N VAL A 105 23.72 -5.51 -21.27
CA VAL A 105 23.40 -4.82 -20.01
C VAL A 105 23.83 -5.66 -18.81
N PHE A 106 24.32 -5.00 -17.76
CA PHE A 106 24.68 -5.67 -16.52
C PHE A 106 23.44 -5.91 -15.64
N VAL A 107 23.28 -7.14 -15.15
CA VAL A 107 22.24 -7.50 -14.17
C VAL A 107 22.74 -7.14 -12.78
N LYS A 108 21.98 -6.34 -12.04
CA LYS A 108 22.27 -6.05 -10.64
C LYS A 108 21.71 -7.17 -9.77
N LEU A 109 22.56 -8.11 -9.40
CA LEU A 109 22.24 -9.15 -8.42
C LEU A 109 22.33 -8.55 -7.02
N SER A 110 21.22 -8.50 -6.28
CA SER A 110 21.26 -8.21 -4.84
C SER A 110 21.30 -9.53 -4.07
N ALA A 111 22.28 -9.68 -3.18
CA ALA A 111 22.35 -10.83 -2.30
C ALA A 111 21.08 -10.87 -1.43
N HIS A 112 20.38 -12.00 -1.47
CA HIS A 112 19.25 -12.24 -0.58
C HIS A 112 19.80 -12.28 0.86
N ARG A 113 19.42 -11.32 1.70
CA ARG A 113 19.78 -11.37 3.12
C ARG A 113 18.90 -12.42 3.79
N GLN A 114 19.54 -13.51 4.21
CA GLN A 114 18.97 -14.57 5.05
C GLN A 114 18.60 -14.07 6.44
#